data_AF-A0A093QUM6-F1
#
_entry.id   AF-A0A093QUM6-F1
#
_cell.length_a   1.000
_cell.length_b   1.000
_cell.length_c   1.000
_cell.angle_alpha   90.00
_cell.angle_beta   90.00
_cell.angle_gamma   90.00
#
_symmetry.space_group_name_H-M   'P 1'
#
loop_
_entity.id
_entity.type
_entity.pdbx_description
1 polymer ?
#
loop_
_entity_poly.entity_id
_entity_poly.type
_entity_poly.pdbx_seq_one_letter_code
_entity_poly.pdbx_strand_id
1 'polypeptide(L)' 'CRDSDGVLRKFGSSWRNADCYDCSCSRDGIDCCASFGTPVGFDEKKCEKIFNKETCTYKVVEKDDPSKECPFNAVV' A
#
# COMPACT_ATOMS: atom_id res chain seq x y z
N CYS A 1 -7.73 -13.43 -16.49
CA CYS A 1 -6.66 -13.86 -15.57
C CYS A 1 -7.26 -14.31 -14.24
N ARG A 2 -6.68 -15.30 -13.56
CA ARG A 2 -7.10 -15.67 -12.19
C ARG A 2 -6.19 -14.95 -11.21
N ASP A 3 -6.74 -14.09 -10.36
CA ASP A 3 -5.96 -13.31 -9.38
C ASP A 3 -5.59 -14.15 -8.14
N SER A 4 -4.83 -13.54 -7.21
CA SER A 4 -4.41 -14.16 -5.94
C SER A 4 -5.58 -14.54 -5.04
N ASP A 5 -6.72 -13.86 -5.17
CA ASP A 5 -7.97 -14.15 -4.45
C ASP A 5 -8.76 -15.28 -5.13
N GLY A 6 -8.24 -15.84 -6.23
CA GLY A 6 -8.84 -16.91 -7.00
C GLY A 6 -9.96 -16.45 -7.95
N VAL A 7 -10.20 -15.15 -8.08
CA VAL A 7 -11.26 -14.55 -8.88
C VAL A 7 -10.84 -14.46 -10.35
N LEU A 8 -11.75 -14.81 -11.27
CA LEU A 8 -11.52 -14.64 -12.70
C LEU A 8 -11.82 -13.20 -13.13
N ARG A 9 -10.77 -12.51 -13.58
CA ARG A 9 -10.80 -11.15 -14.14
C ARG A 9 -10.77 -11.18 -15.66
N LYS A 10 -11.51 -10.26 -16.30
CA LYS A 10 -11.54 -10.12 -17.77
C LYS A 10 -10.22 -9.53 -18.28
N PHE A 11 -9.84 -9.88 -19.51
CA PHE A 11 -8.74 -9.16 -20.18
C PHE A 11 -9.10 -7.68 -20.38
N GLY A 12 -8.11 -6.81 -20.19
CA GLY A 12 -8.27 -5.35 -20.21
C GLY A 12 -8.90 -4.75 -18.95
N SER A 13 -9.18 -5.56 -17.92
CA SER A 13 -9.70 -5.04 -16.65
C SER A 13 -8.59 -4.66 -15.68
N SER A 14 -8.87 -3.65 -14.85
CA SER A 14 -8.04 -3.22 -13.74
C SER A 14 -8.86 -3.19 -12.44
N TRP A 15 -8.24 -3.52 -11.32
CA TRP A 15 -8.87 -3.54 -10.00
C TRP A 15 -7.83 -3.29 -8.91
N ARG A 16 -8.28 -2.79 -7.76
CA ARG A 16 -7.48 -2.79 -6.53
C ARG A 16 -7.83 -4.02 -5.70
N ASN A 17 -6.82 -4.77 -5.25
CA ASN A 17 -7.03 -5.92 -4.38
C ASN A 17 -7.10 -5.53 -2.89
N ALA A 18 -7.38 -6.50 -2.02
CA ALA A 18 -7.50 -6.30 -0.57
C ALA A 18 -6.17 -5.89 0.11
N ASP A 19 -5.04 -6.12 -0.54
CA ASP A 19 -3.70 -5.76 -0.05
C ASP A 19 -3.19 -4.44 -0.63
N CYS A 20 -4.09 -3.62 -1.21
CA CYS A 20 -3.77 -2.32 -1.77
C CYS A 20 -2.76 -2.36 -2.93
N TYR A 21 -2.95 -3.31 -3.85
CA TYR A 21 -2.27 -3.34 -5.14
C TYR A 21 -3.24 -3.02 -6.26
N ASP A 22 -2.84 -2.08 -7.11
CA ASP A 22 -3.48 -1.81 -8.38
C ASP A 22 -3.03 -2.85 -9.40
N CYS A 23 -3.94 -3.75 -9.72
CA CYS A 23 -3.72 -4.85 -10.63
C CYS A 23 -4.41 -4.58 -11.97
N SER A 24 -3.81 -5.10 -13.04
CA SER A 24 -4.41 -5.13 -14.36
C SER A 24 -4.20 -6.50 -14.99
N CYS A 25 -5.16 -6.95 -15.80
CA CYS A 25 -5.09 -8.22 -16.52
C CYS A 25 -4.97 -7.94 -18.02
N SER A 26 -3.81 -8.22 -18.58
CA SER A 26 -3.53 -8.14 -20.02
C SER A 26 -3.46 -9.54 -20.64
N ARG A 27 -3.14 -9.62 -21.94
CA ARG A 27 -2.87 -10.91 -22.59
C ARG A 27 -1.55 -11.54 -22.11
N ASP A 28 -0.65 -10.73 -21.57
CA ASP A 28 0.67 -11.15 -21.11
C ASP A 28 0.64 -11.67 -19.66
N GLY A 29 -0.39 -11.30 -18.88
CA GLY A 29 -0.57 -11.79 -17.53
C GLY A 29 -1.33 -10.83 -16.62
N ILE A 30 -1.10 -10.98 -15.31
CA ILE A 30 -1.51 -10.00 -14.31
C ILE A 30 -0.28 -9.22 -13.89
N ASP A 31 -0.38 -7.89 -13.97
CA ASP A 31 0.60 -6.96 -13.42
C ASP A 31 -0.05 -6.22 -12.25
N CYS A 32 0.63 -6.17 -11.10
CA CYS A 32 0.16 -5.52 -9.89
C CYS A 32 1.25 -4.58 -9.34
N CYS A 33 0.87 -3.34 -9.03
CA CYS A 33 1.74 -2.34 -8.41
C CYS A 33 1.16 -1.92 -7.06
N ALA A 34 2.01 -1.64 -6.07
CA ALA A 34 1.55 -1.12 -4.80
C ALA A 34 0.82 0.22 -5.04
N SER A 35 -0.39 0.36 -4.50
CA SER A 35 -1.16 1.60 -4.58
C SER A 35 -0.82 2.57 -3.45
N PHE A 36 0.17 2.21 -2.63
CA PHE A 36 0.61 2.93 -1.46
C PHE A 36 2.10 3.22 -1.59
N GLY A 37 2.50 4.39 -1.10
CA GLY A 37 3.90 4.72 -0.95
C GLY A 37 4.35 4.54 0.50
N THR A 38 5.60 4.16 0.68
CA THR A 38 6.21 3.90 1.98
C THR A 38 6.98 5.14 2.44
N PRO A 39 6.63 5.76 3.59
CA PRO A 39 7.37 6.88 4.12
C PRO A 39 8.76 6.44 4.60
N VAL A 40 9.75 7.28 4.35
CA VAL A 40 11.16 7.06 4.72
C VAL A 40 11.78 8.34 5.30
N GLY A 41 12.86 8.17 6.06
CA GLY A 41 13.59 9.29 6.67
C GLY A 41 12.90 9.92 7.87
N PHE A 42 12.17 9.13 8.66
CA PHE A 42 11.68 9.52 9.99
C PHE A 42 12.61 8.98 11.09
N ASP A 43 12.45 9.47 12.32
CA ASP A 43 13.20 8.97 13.48
C ASP A 43 12.67 7.59 13.89
N GLU A 44 13.25 6.51 13.37
CA GLU A 44 12.84 5.12 13.67
C GLU A 44 13.03 4.73 15.14
N LYS A 45 13.75 5.52 15.96
CA LYS A 45 13.84 5.25 17.40
C LYS A 45 12.57 5.70 18.10
N LYS A 46 12.07 6.89 17.78
CA LYS A 46 10.91 7.52 18.43
C LYS A 46 9.58 7.26 17.73
N CYS A 47 9.62 6.96 16.43
CA CYS A 47 8.45 6.88 15.58
C CYS A 47 8.36 5.52 14.89
N GLU A 48 7.14 5.16 14.51
CA GLU A 48 6.84 3.97 13.72
C GLU A 48 5.82 4.30 12.63
N LYS A 49 5.74 3.44 11.63
CA LYS A 49 4.77 3.57 10.54
C LYS A 49 3.63 2.57 10.72
N ILE A 50 2.40 3.05 10.61
CA ILE A 50 1.18 2.25 10.71
C ILE A 50 0.49 2.29 9.35
N PHE A 51 0.20 1.11 8.79
CA PHE A 51 -0.52 1.00 7.52
C PHE A 51 -2.03 1.03 7.75
N ASN A 52 -2.72 1.97 7.11
CA ASN A 52 -4.17 2.01 7.05
C ASN A 52 -4.64 1.30 5.78
N LYS A 53 -5.26 0.13 5.95
CA LYS A 53 -5.80 -0.68 4.83
C LYS A 53 -7.04 -0.06 4.16
N GLU A 54 -7.83 0.75 4.87
CA GLU A 54 -9.02 1.39 4.31
C GLU A 54 -8.63 2.48 3.31
N THR A 55 -7.58 3.24 3.62
CA THR A 55 -7.08 4.32 2.77
C THR A 55 -5.90 3.92 1.90
N CYS A 56 -5.33 2.73 2.11
CA CYS A 56 -4.10 2.26 1.47
C CYS A 56 -2.95 3.26 1.63
N THR A 57 -2.70 3.74 2.86
CA THR A 57 -1.63 4.70 3.15
C THR A 57 -0.92 4.38 4.46
N TYR A 58 0.33 4.82 4.58
CA TYR A 58 1.04 4.81 5.85
C TYR A 58 0.88 6.15 6.57
N LYS A 59 0.73 6.08 7.89
CA LYS A 59 0.98 7.19 8.81
C LYS A 59 2.25 6.92 9.57
N VAL A 60 3.02 7.95 9.88
CA VAL A 60 4.16 7.86 10.80
C VAL A 60 3.75 8.53 12.09
N VAL A 61 3.85 7.83 13.22
CA VAL A 61 3.39 8.31 14.54
C VAL A 61 4.43 8.05 15.62
N GLU A 62 4.33 8.74 16.74
CA GLU A 62 5.17 8.46 17.92
C GLU A 62 4.85 7.07 18.48
N LYS A 63 5.88 6.31 18.87
CA LYS A 63 5.70 4.99 19.51
C LYS A 63 5.00 5.08 20.86
N ASP A 64 5.29 6.14 21.61
CA ASP A 64 4.72 6.36 22.95
C ASP A 64 3.30 6.94 22.89
N ASP A 65 2.94 7.58 21.76
CA ASP A 65 1.63 8.21 21.56
C ASP A 65 1.22 8.18 20.08
N PRO A 66 0.51 7.13 19.64
CA PRO A 66 0.08 6.97 18.25
C PRO A 66 -0.89 8.04 17.74
N SER A 67 -1.37 8.95 18.60
CA SER A 67 -2.19 10.09 18.19
C SER A 67 -1.37 11.26 17.62
N LYS A 68 -0.05 11.28 17.88
CA LYS A 68 0.86 12.31 17.33
C LYS A 68 1.58 11.80 16.09
N GLU A 69 1.51 12.58 15.01
CA GLU A 69 2.22 12.29 13.76
C GLU A 69 3.69 12.74 13.83
N CYS A 70 4.57 11.94 13.24
CA CYS A 70 5.98 12.27 13.08
C CYS A 70 6.29 12.76 11.66
N PRO A 71 7.21 13.73 11.49
CA PRO A 71 7.68 14.13 10.18
C PRO A 71 8.53 13.02 9.54
N PHE A 72 8.49 12.94 8.21
CA PHE A 72 9.33 12.08 7.38
C PHE A 72 9.78 12.86 6.14
N ASN A 73 10.83 12.37 5.45
CA ASN A 73 11.48 13.13 4.38
C ASN A 73 10.91 12.85 2.98
N ALA A 74 10.53 11.61 2.70
CA ALA A 74 10.04 11.21 1.39
C ALA A 74 9.09 10.00 1.47
N VAL A 75 8.40 9.74 0.36
CA VAL A 75 7.61 8.53 0.13
C VAL A 75 8.22 7.78 -1.05
N VAL A 76 8.41 6.47 -0.91
CA VAL A 76 8.96 5.58 -1.95
C VAL A 76 7.93 4.55 -2.38
#